data_AF-T1AXG1-F1
#
_entry.id   AF-T1AXG1-F1
#
_cell.length_a   1.000
_cell.length_b   1.000
_cell.length_c   1.000
_cell.angle_alpha   90.00
_cell.angle_beta   90.00
_cell.angle_gamma   90.00
#
_symmetry.space_group_name_H-M   'P 1'
#
loop_
_entity.id
_entity.type
_entity.pdbx_description
1 polymer ?
#
loop_
_entity_poly.entity_id
_entity_poly.type
_entity_poly.pdbx_seq_one_letter_code
_entity_poly.pdbx_strand_id
1 'polypeptide(L)'
;DEEVEHVLKDMELPDGSLWSIPIVFDLSQEKLKQYGIGSGDTILLGYQDEPMAILKIDDIFQYDRKEMAEKIFGTGDPKHPGVRRTVSYEDRFISGRVTLVNEPKFNEPFSRYWLTPKQHFDLFRKKKWDHIVAHQTRNAPHTGHETLMKQAWFAANEDMPVDS
;
A
#
# COMPACT_ATOMS: atom_id res chain seq x y z
N ASP A 1 0.54 18.87 0.15
CA ASP A 1 1.57 17.91 -0.26
C ASP A 1 1.38 17.61 -1.74
N GLU A 2 2.45 17.70 -2.52
CA GLU A 2 2.42 17.60 -3.99
C GLU A 2 2.10 16.17 -4.45
N GLU A 3 2.61 15.15 -3.75
CA GLU A 3 2.38 13.75 -4.11
C GLU A 3 0.91 13.38 -3.96
N VAL A 4 0.28 13.77 -2.84
CA VAL A 4 -1.15 13.51 -2.62
C VAL A 4 -2.01 14.14 -3.72
N GLU A 5 -1.71 15.39 -4.12
CA GLU A 5 -2.50 16.08 -5.14
C GLU A 5 -2.35 15.43 -6.52
N HIS A 6 -1.11 15.11 -6.92
CA HIS A 6 -0.84 14.42 -8.19
C HIS A 6 -1.51 13.04 -8.25
N VAL A 7 -1.41 12.26 -7.19
CA VAL A 7 -2.02 10.93 -7.12
C VAL A 7 -3.53 11.00 -7.24
N LEU A 8 -4.17 11.95 -6.55
CA LEU A 8 -5.62 12.08 -6.54
C LEU A 8 -6.19 12.66 -7.84
N LYS A 9 -5.41 13.45 -8.58
CA LYS A 9 -5.86 14.12 -9.80
C LYS A 9 -5.49 13.34 -11.07
N ASP A 10 -4.26 12.86 -11.12
CA ASP A 10 -3.62 12.36 -12.34
C ASP A 10 -3.27 10.86 -12.23
N MET A 11 -3.46 10.23 -11.06
CA MET A 11 -3.12 8.82 -10.77
C MET A 11 -1.63 8.52 -10.99
N GLU A 12 -0.78 9.50 -10.73
CA GLU A 12 0.67 9.38 -10.82
C GLU A 12 1.36 10.12 -9.67
N LEU A 13 2.60 9.73 -9.39
CA LEU A 13 3.51 10.53 -8.57
C LEU A 13 4.02 11.73 -9.38
N PRO A 14 4.62 12.76 -8.73
CA PRO A 14 5.16 13.92 -9.44
C PRO A 14 6.24 13.59 -10.49
N ASP A 15 6.87 12.41 -10.41
CA ASP A 15 7.83 11.92 -11.39
C ASP A 15 7.21 11.19 -12.61
N GLY A 16 5.87 11.10 -12.67
CA GLY A 16 5.12 10.41 -13.72
C GLY A 16 4.96 8.90 -13.49
N SER A 17 5.43 8.36 -12.37
CA SER A 17 5.20 6.96 -12.02
C SER A 17 3.72 6.72 -11.71
N LEU A 18 3.09 5.74 -12.36
CA LEU A 18 1.69 5.37 -12.10
C LEU A 18 1.48 5.01 -10.63
N TRP A 19 0.58 5.74 -9.97
CA TRP A 19 0.26 5.57 -8.56
C TRP A 19 -1.15 6.09 -8.27
N SER A 20 -2.09 5.18 -8.05
CA SER A 20 -3.53 5.50 -8.06
C SER A 20 -4.16 5.73 -6.68
N ILE A 21 -3.44 5.44 -5.59
CA ILE A 21 -3.97 5.56 -4.22
C ILE A 21 -2.89 6.15 -3.32
N PRO A 22 -3.13 7.31 -2.67
CA PRO A 22 -2.12 7.92 -1.82
C PRO A 22 -1.94 7.09 -0.54
N ILE A 23 -0.69 6.93 -0.10
CA ILE A 23 -0.37 6.31 1.18
C ILE A 23 -0.06 7.41 2.18
N VAL A 24 -1.00 7.66 3.09
CA VAL A 24 -0.92 8.77 4.05
C VAL A 24 -0.80 8.26 5.47
N PHE A 25 -0.15 9.05 6.33
CA PHE A 25 -0.06 8.83 7.77
C PHE A 25 -0.65 10.03 8.51
N ASP A 26 -1.68 9.80 9.31
CA ASP A 26 -2.46 10.86 9.97
C ASP A 26 -2.26 10.89 11.50
N LEU A 27 -2.28 12.10 12.06
CA LEU A 27 -2.33 12.38 13.50
C LEU A 27 -3.24 13.58 13.76
N SER A 28 -3.75 13.69 14.99
CA SER A 28 -4.49 14.89 15.37
C SER A 28 -3.53 16.04 15.73
N GLN A 29 -3.97 17.27 15.52
CA GLN A 29 -3.23 18.46 15.93
C GLN A 29 -2.88 18.46 17.43
N GLU A 30 -3.75 17.90 18.29
CA GLU A 30 -3.52 17.75 19.72
C GLU A 30 -2.39 16.76 20.00
N LYS A 31 -2.38 15.60 19.33
CA LYS A 31 -1.31 14.59 19.47
C LYS A 31 0.04 15.18 19.07
N LEU A 32 0.10 15.90 17.95
CA LEU A 32 1.33 16.58 17.51
C LEU A 32 1.86 17.54 18.59
N LYS A 33 0.97 18.35 19.18
CA LYS A 33 1.35 19.26 20.28
C LYS A 33 1.78 18.52 21.54
N GLN A 34 1.06 17.47 21.92
CA GLN A 34 1.37 16.66 23.11
C GLN A 34 2.75 16.01 23.02
N TYR A 35 3.11 15.51 21.84
CA TYR A 35 4.42 14.90 21.61
C TYR A 35 5.50 15.92 21.24
N GLY A 36 5.15 17.19 21.02
CA GLY A 36 6.08 18.22 20.58
C GLY A 36 6.65 17.97 19.18
N ILE A 37 5.85 17.36 18.29
CA ILE A 37 6.27 16.98 16.93
C ILE A 37 6.00 18.12 15.96
N GLY A 38 6.99 18.46 15.16
CA GLY A 38 6.93 19.41 14.05
C GLY A 38 7.72 18.96 12.81
N SER A 39 7.66 19.75 11.76
CA SER A 39 8.44 19.50 10.54
C SER A 39 9.95 19.55 10.82
N GLY A 40 10.70 18.62 10.23
CA GLY A 40 12.14 18.46 10.46
C GLY A 40 12.49 17.50 11.60
N ASP A 41 11.54 17.13 12.44
CA ASP A 41 11.77 16.16 13.51
C ASP A 41 11.97 14.75 12.97
N THR A 42 12.61 13.91 13.78
CA THR A 42 12.74 12.47 13.54
C THR A 42 12.06 11.71 14.66
N ILE A 43 11.05 10.91 14.32
CA ILE A 43 10.24 10.17 15.28
C ILE A 43 10.38 8.67 15.09
N LEU A 44 10.21 7.93 16.19
CA LEU A 44 10.11 6.48 16.17
C LEU A 44 8.64 6.07 16.08
N LEU A 45 8.30 5.30 15.06
CA LEU A 45 7.01 4.64 14.88
C LEU A 45 7.06 3.28 15.58
N GLY A 46 6.15 3.08 16.53
CA GLY A 46 5.96 1.82 17.23
C GLY A 46 4.67 1.11 16.82
N TYR A 47 4.65 -0.21 16.94
CA TYR A 47 3.46 -1.03 16.79
C TYR A 47 3.44 -2.11 17.87
N GLN A 48 2.36 -2.19 18.67
CA GLN A 48 2.26 -3.12 19.81
C GLN A 48 3.46 -3.00 20.78
N ASP A 49 3.81 -1.76 21.15
CA ASP A 49 4.94 -1.41 22.02
C ASP A 49 6.35 -1.81 21.49
N GLU A 50 6.44 -2.28 20.24
CA GLU A 50 7.69 -2.61 19.59
C GLU A 50 8.12 -1.52 18.59
N PRO A 51 9.39 -1.08 18.60
CA PRO A 51 9.94 -0.19 17.58
C PRO A 51 9.81 -0.80 16.18
N MET A 52 9.22 -0.08 15.23
CA MET A 52 9.00 -0.59 13.86
C MET A 52 9.82 0.18 12.83
N ALA A 53 9.73 1.50 12.84
CA ALA A 53 10.36 2.35 11.82
C ALA A 53 10.70 3.73 12.37
N ILE A 54 11.63 4.42 11.73
CA ILE A 54 11.90 5.84 11.95
C ILE A 54 11.25 6.62 10.81
N LEU A 55 10.55 7.70 11.15
CA LEU A 55 10.03 8.68 10.20
C LEU A 55 10.78 9.99 10.41
N LYS A 56 11.54 10.42 9.40
CA LYS A 56 12.07 11.77 9.32
C LYS A 56 11.04 12.65 8.63
N ILE A 57 10.43 13.57 9.37
CA ILE A 57 9.30 14.38 8.91
C ILE A 57 9.82 15.50 8.02
N ASP A 58 9.31 15.55 6.79
CA ASP A 58 9.59 16.63 5.85
C ASP A 58 8.51 17.71 5.96
N ASP A 59 7.22 17.33 5.98
CA ASP A 59 6.11 18.27 6.12
C ASP A 59 4.93 17.72 6.94
N ILE A 60 4.12 18.64 7.48
CA ILE A 60 2.85 18.36 8.15
C ILE A 60 1.77 19.24 7.50
N PHE A 61 0.80 18.59 6.86
CA PHE A 61 -0.19 19.28 6.03
C PHE A 61 -1.63 18.87 6.37
N GLN A 62 -2.58 19.58 5.77
CA GLN A 62 -4.01 19.27 5.84
C GLN A 62 -4.53 18.91 4.44
N TYR A 63 -5.55 18.07 4.39
CA TYR A 63 -6.25 17.74 3.15
C TYR A 63 -7.73 17.48 3.44
N ASP A 64 -8.62 17.78 2.49
CA ASP A 64 -10.04 17.47 2.64
C ASP A 64 -10.27 15.95 2.50
N ARG A 65 -10.60 15.31 3.62
CA ARG A 65 -10.83 13.85 3.70
C ARG A 65 -12.01 13.39 2.85
N LYS A 66 -13.04 14.22 2.65
CA LYS A 66 -14.20 13.87 1.82
C LYS A 66 -13.84 13.96 0.35
N GLU A 67 -13.11 15.00 -0.04
CA GLU A 67 -12.58 15.13 -1.40
C GLU A 67 -11.64 13.97 -1.73
N MET A 68 -10.71 13.64 -0.82
CA MET A 68 -9.82 12.49 -0.96
C MET A 68 -10.61 11.19 -1.15
N ALA A 69 -11.65 10.95 -0.34
CA ALA A 69 -12.48 9.75 -0.46
C ALA A 69 -13.22 9.69 -1.80
N GLU A 70 -13.84 10.79 -2.24
CA GLU A 70 -14.53 10.87 -3.53
C GLU A 70 -13.56 10.60 -4.68
N LYS A 71 -12.38 11.22 -4.69
CA LYS A 71 -11.36 11.03 -5.74
C LYS A 71 -10.81 9.60 -5.79
N ILE A 72 -10.58 8.94 -4.64
CA ILE A 72 -10.06 7.57 -4.59
C ILE A 72 -11.13 6.54 -4.97
N PHE A 73 -12.35 6.69 -4.47
CA PHE A 73 -13.37 5.64 -4.57
C PHE A 73 -14.46 5.92 -5.63
N GLY A 74 -14.47 7.12 -6.22
CA GLY A 74 -15.52 7.58 -7.14
C GLY A 74 -16.89 7.76 -6.46
N THR A 75 -16.91 7.84 -5.13
CA THR A 75 -18.12 8.05 -4.33
C THR A 75 -17.80 8.55 -2.92
N GLY A 76 -18.68 9.36 -2.37
CA GLY A 76 -18.66 9.83 -0.99
C GLY A 76 -19.64 9.10 -0.07
N ASP A 77 -20.22 7.96 -0.49
CA ASP A 77 -21.18 7.21 0.32
C ASP A 77 -20.51 6.61 1.58
N PRO A 78 -20.92 7.01 2.81
CA PRO A 78 -20.36 6.48 4.05
C PRO A 78 -20.64 4.98 4.29
N LYS A 79 -21.52 4.35 3.50
CA LYS A 79 -21.69 2.89 3.46
C LYS A 79 -20.48 2.19 2.85
N HIS A 80 -19.74 2.85 1.95
CA HIS A 80 -18.51 2.29 1.38
C HIS A 80 -17.42 2.20 2.46
N PRO A 81 -16.82 1.03 2.71
CA PRO A 81 -15.85 0.86 3.79
C PRO A 81 -14.59 1.71 3.59
N GLY A 82 -14.15 1.89 2.34
CA GLY A 82 -13.03 2.76 2.01
C GLY A 82 -13.31 4.23 2.33
N VAL A 83 -14.51 4.72 1.98
CA VAL A 83 -14.90 6.11 2.24
C VAL A 83 -14.97 6.36 3.74
N ARG A 84 -15.61 5.45 4.47
CA ARG A 84 -15.71 5.54 5.93
C ARG A 84 -14.34 5.61 6.59
N ARG A 85 -13.39 4.77 6.15
CA ARG A 85 -12.02 4.78 6.65
C ARG A 85 -11.32 6.12 6.36
N THR A 86 -11.35 6.57 5.11
CA THR A 86 -10.66 7.82 4.70
C THR A 86 -11.24 9.05 5.38
N VAL A 87 -12.56 9.13 5.52
CA VAL A 87 -13.21 10.23 6.25
C VAL A 87 -12.91 10.19 7.76
N SER A 88 -12.58 9.01 8.30
CA SER A 88 -12.23 8.83 9.72
C SER A 88 -10.78 9.15 10.08
N TYR A 89 -9.91 9.44 9.10
CA TYR A 89 -8.55 9.94 9.39
C TYR A 89 -8.60 11.18 10.28
N GLU A 90 -7.54 11.45 11.01
CA GLU A 90 -7.35 12.65 11.81
C GLU A 90 -7.18 13.90 10.90
N ASP A 91 -6.87 15.05 11.50
CA ASP A 91 -6.88 16.35 10.80
C ASP A 91 -5.51 16.82 10.29
N ARG A 92 -4.42 16.08 10.56
CA ARG A 92 -3.07 16.37 10.04
C ARG A 92 -2.48 15.13 9.41
N PHE A 93 -1.82 15.32 8.27
CA PHE A 93 -1.07 14.30 7.56
C PHE A 93 0.41 14.62 7.60
N ILE A 94 1.23 13.59 7.67
CA ILE A 94 2.68 13.72 7.86
C ILE A 94 3.35 13.05 6.68
N SER A 95 4.18 13.81 5.97
CA SER A 95 5.06 13.29 4.92
C SER A 95 6.50 13.22 5.41
N GLY A 96 7.25 12.30 4.83
CA GLY A 96 8.66 12.16 5.17
C GLY A 96 9.23 10.79 4.85
N ARG A 97 10.55 10.69 4.99
CA ARG A 97 11.27 9.44 4.74
C ARG A 97 11.06 8.45 5.88
N VAL A 98 10.53 7.27 5.53
CA VAL A 98 10.42 6.13 6.43
C VAL A 98 11.63 5.21 6.28
N THR A 99 12.22 4.80 7.39
CA THR A 99 13.29 3.79 7.45
C THR A 99 12.90 2.69 8.43
N LEU A 100 12.80 1.44 7.97
CA LEU A 100 12.49 0.32 8.87
C LEU A 100 13.62 0.09 9.88
N VAL A 101 13.25 -0.10 11.14
CA VAL A 101 14.17 -0.49 12.23
C VAL A 101 14.13 -2.00 12.41
N ASN A 102 12.93 -2.58 12.39
CA ASN A 102 12.71 -4.01 12.51
C ASN A 102 11.85 -4.51 11.33
N GLU A 103 12.09 -5.75 10.91
CA GLU A 103 11.23 -6.40 9.93
C GLU A 103 9.84 -6.68 10.54
N PRO A 104 8.74 -6.48 9.77
CA PRO A 104 7.41 -6.82 10.24
C PRO A 104 7.30 -8.31 10.60
N LYS A 105 6.77 -8.60 11.78
CA LYS A 105 6.49 -9.98 12.22
C LYS A 105 5.02 -10.29 12.00
N PHE A 106 4.75 -11.42 11.34
CA PHE A 106 3.40 -11.91 11.09
C PHE A 106 3.10 -13.14 11.94
N ASN A 107 1.82 -13.35 12.25
CA ASN A 107 1.39 -14.45 13.11
C ASN A 107 1.64 -15.81 12.44
N GLU A 108 2.16 -16.76 13.23
CA GLU A 108 2.18 -18.18 12.84
C GLU A 108 0.75 -18.73 12.71
N PRO A 109 0.49 -19.68 11.78
CA PRO A 109 1.42 -20.32 10.84
C PRO A 109 1.60 -19.58 9.50
N PHE A 110 1.18 -18.31 9.43
CA PHE A 110 1.04 -17.58 8.15
C PHE A 110 2.30 -16.81 7.74
N SER A 111 3.25 -16.62 8.66
CA SER A 111 4.54 -15.97 8.41
C SER A 111 5.25 -16.52 7.16
N ARG A 112 5.20 -17.84 6.96
CA ARG A 112 5.81 -18.54 5.81
C ARG A 112 5.28 -18.14 4.44
N TYR A 113 4.10 -17.53 4.37
CA TYR A 113 3.49 -17.07 3.12
C TYR A 113 3.80 -15.60 2.82
N TRP A 114 4.41 -14.88 3.76
CA TRP A 114 4.79 -13.49 3.55
C TRP A 114 6.20 -13.42 2.96
N LEU A 115 6.28 -12.94 1.72
CA LEU A 115 7.54 -12.73 1.01
C LEU A 115 7.59 -11.27 0.53
N THR A 116 8.75 -10.64 0.71
CA THR A 116 9.03 -9.33 0.10
C THR A 116 9.08 -9.44 -1.43
N PRO A 117 8.95 -8.33 -2.19
CA PRO A 117 9.13 -8.35 -3.63
C PRO A 117 10.47 -8.99 -4.05
N LYS A 118 11.57 -8.64 -3.36
CA LYS A 118 12.90 -9.22 -3.62
C LYS A 118 12.90 -10.75 -3.45
N GLN A 119 12.32 -11.26 -2.37
CA GLN A 119 12.25 -12.70 -2.11
C GLN A 119 11.40 -13.44 -3.15
N HIS A 120 10.31 -12.83 -3.65
CA HIS A 120 9.55 -13.39 -4.76
C HIS A 120 10.41 -13.52 -6.02
N PHE A 121 11.16 -12.47 -6.40
CA PHE A 121 12.05 -12.54 -7.56
C PHE A 121 13.16 -13.58 -7.39
N ASP A 122 13.75 -13.69 -6.20
CA ASP A 122 14.76 -14.70 -5.91
C ASP A 122 14.16 -16.12 -6.01
N LEU A 123 12.91 -16.32 -5.56
CA LEU A 123 12.18 -17.57 -5.73
C LEU A 123 11.91 -17.88 -7.21
N PHE A 124 11.46 -16.92 -8.00
CA PHE A 124 11.20 -17.11 -9.44
C PHE A 124 12.47 -17.54 -10.18
N ARG A 125 13.60 -16.88 -9.93
CA ARG A 125 14.90 -17.26 -10.50
C ARG A 125 15.31 -18.68 -10.08
N LYS A 126 15.17 -19.03 -8.79
CA LYS A 126 15.47 -20.38 -8.29
C LYS A 126 14.59 -21.45 -8.95
N LYS A 127 13.34 -21.12 -9.24
CA LYS A 127 12.37 -21.99 -9.92
C LYS A 127 12.53 -22.00 -11.44
N LYS A 128 13.37 -21.13 -12.00
CA LYS A 128 13.49 -20.90 -13.45
C LYS A 128 12.14 -20.55 -14.08
N TRP A 129 11.39 -19.68 -13.41
CA TRP A 129 10.13 -19.15 -13.93
C TRP A 129 10.40 -17.81 -14.60
N ASP A 130 10.28 -17.79 -15.93
CA ASP A 130 10.43 -16.58 -16.73
C ASP A 130 9.08 -15.85 -16.92
N HIS A 131 7.97 -16.57 -16.78
CA HIS A 131 6.61 -16.06 -16.93
C HIS A 131 5.82 -16.25 -15.64
N ILE A 132 5.20 -15.17 -15.16
CA ILE A 132 4.48 -15.14 -13.89
C ILE A 132 3.16 -14.40 -14.11
N VAL A 133 2.05 -15.03 -13.73
CA VAL A 133 0.73 -14.39 -13.67
C VAL A 133 0.34 -14.23 -12.21
N ALA A 134 -0.01 -13.01 -11.80
CA ALA A 134 -0.45 -12.72 -10.44
C ALA A 134 -1.99 -12.68 -10.37
N HIS A 135 -2.56 -13.39 -9.41
CA HIS A 135 -3.99 -13.36 -9.12
C HIS A 135 -4.22 -12.82 -7.71
N GLN A 136 -4.86 -11.64 -7.63
CA GLN A 136 -5.22 -11.03 -6.36
C GLN A 136 -6.61 -11.49 -5.93
N THR A 137 -6.75 -11.95 -4.68
CA THR A 137 -8.04 -12.30 -4.09
C THR A 137 -8.09 -11.96 -2.60
N ARG A 138 -9.31 -11.67 -2.13
CA ARG A 138 -9.64 -11.58 -0.70
C ARG A 138 -10.64 -12.65 -0.25
N ASN A 139 -11.10 -13.48 -1.18
CA ASN A 139 -12.10 -14.53 -0.96
C ASN A 139 -11.42 -15.90 -1.03
N ALA A 140 -11.99 -16.88 -0.32
CA ALA A 140 -11.54 -18.26 -0.44
C ALA A 140 -11.66 -18.73 -1.91
N PRO A 141 -10.57 -19.24 -2.53
CA PRO A 141 -10.63 -19.75 -3.89
C PRO A 141 -11.67 -20.88 -4.03
N HIS A 142 -12.34 -20.90 -5.17
CA HIS A 142 -13.30 -21.93 -5.56
C HIS A 142 -13.07 -22.26 -7.05
N THR A 143 -13.78 -23.23 -7.61
CA THR A 143 -13.58 -23.70 -8.99
C THR A 143 -13.61 -22.58 -10.03
N GLY A 144 -14.50 -21.59 -9.87
CA GLY A 144 -14.48 -20.39 -10.72
C GLY A 144 -13.16 -19.61 -10.70
N HIS A 145 -12.57 -19.37 -9.52
CA HIS A 145 -11.26 -18.72 -9.40
C HIS A 145 -10.15 -19.57 -10.03
N GLU A 146 -10.20 -20.89 -9.83
CA GLU A 146 -9.23 -21.82 -10.43
C GLU A 146 -9.26 -21.76 -11.97
N THR A 147 -10.46 -21.79 -12.57
CA THR A 147 -10.62 -21.65 -14.01
C THR A 147 -10.03 -20.34 -14.52
N LEU A 148 -10.32 -19.23 -13.83
CA LEU A 148 -9.79 -17.91 -14.19
C LEU A 148 -8.26 -17.87 -14.16
N MET A 149 -7.65 -18.41 -13.09
CA MET A 149 -6.18 -18.47 -12.98
C MET A 149 -5.56 -19.30 -14.10
N LYS A 150 -6.15 -20.47 -14.43
CA LYS A 150 -5.68 -21.33 -15.52
C LYS A 150 -5.80 -20.66 -16.89
N GLN A 151 -6.94 -20.03 -17.16
CA GLN A 151 -7.18 -19.33 -18.43
C GLN A 151 -6.26 -18.12 -18.59
N ALA A 152 -6.05 -17.33 -17.53
CA ALA A 152 -5.10 -16.23 -17.55
C ALA A 152 -3.68 -16.71 -17.84
N TRP A 153 -3.28 -17.85 -17.27
CA TRP A 153 -2.00 -18.48 -17.60
C TRP A 153 -1.91 -18.87 -19.08
N PHE A 154 -2.90 -19.57 -19.63
CA PHE A 154 -2.88 -19.98 -21.04
C PHE A 154 -2.87 -18.77 -21.99
N ALA A 155 -3.72 -17.77 -21.74
CA ALA A 155 -3.80 -16.57 -22.58
C ALA A 155 -2.49 -15.75 -22.54
N ALA A 156 -1.86 -15.60 -21.38
CA ALA A 156 -0.59 -14.87 -21.26
C ALA A 156 0.60 -15.57 -21.96
N ASN A 157 0.43 -16.84 -22.35
CA ASN A 157 1.48 -17.67 -22.95
C ASN A 157 1.02 -18.31 -24.27
N GLU A 158 -0.03 -17.78 -24.91
CA GLU A 158 -0.63 -18.40 -26.10
C GLU A 158 0.30 -18.43 -27.32
N ASP A 159 1.19 -17.43 -27.42
CA ASP A 159 2.18 -17.32 -28.49
C ASP A 159 3.43 -18.20 -28.27
N MET A 160 3.47 -18.98 -27.18
CA MET A 160 4.63 -19.82 -26.90
C MET A 160 4.72 -21.02 -27.84
N PRO A 161 5.93 -21.37 -28.29
CA PRO A 161 6.15 -22.64 -28.94
C PRO A 161 5.78 -23.76 -27.96
N VAL A 162 4.93 -24.68 -28.42
CA VAL A 162 4.71 -25.93 -27.70
C VAL A 162 5.99 -26.73 -27.84
N ASP A 163 6.73 -26.92 -26.75
CA ASP A 163 7.88 -27.84 -26.73
C ASP A 163 7.38 -29.22 -27.20
N SER A 164 7.86 -29.61 -28.38
CA SER A 164 7.61 -30.92 -29.02
C SER A 164 8.47 -32.01 -28.40
#